data_AF-A0A0F9EQK7-F1
#
_entry.id   AF-A0A0F9EQK7-F1
#
_cell.length_a   1.000
_cell.length_b   1.000
_cell.length_c   1.000
_cell.angle_alpha   90.00
_cell.angle_beta   90.00
_cell.angle_gamma   90.00
#
_symmetry.space_group_name_H-M   'P 1'
#
loop_
_entity.id
_entity.type
_entity.pdbx_description
1 polymer ?
#
loop_
_entity_poly.entity_id
_entity_poly.type
_entity_poly.pdbx_seq_one_letter_code
_entity_poly.pdbx_strand_id
1 'polypeptide(L)'
;ANIPVPKPRYLLNNIMIMDFISIEENSIVPAPILSDVKISDIDDPENLLYEAIEIIAQIFLEGKMIHGDYSNDNLMITEKGLITMDVSQSVLYNQKTFIDTPTRIRIDRAVDYLLADIINLNKGFYKYRISIDSKEVCHNIIKELPKKLQKFLEESESILPISRYIPERYHSKEMQRRGEFQRRTNKRYQKKKS
;
A
#
# COMPACT_ATOMS: atom_id res chain seq x y z
N ALA A 1 -5.38 11.48 -12.12
CA ALA A 1 -4.07 10.84 -11.90
C ALA A 1 -3.87 9.85 -13.03
N ASN A 2 -2.70 9.86 -13.67
CA ASN A 2 -2.38 8.96 -14.79
C ASN A 2 -1.77 7.65 -14.27
N ILE A 3 -2.47 6.99 -13.36
CA ILE A 3 -1.98 5.78 -12.68
C ILE A 3 -2.27 4.57 -13.60
N PRO A 4 -1.29 3.70 -13.87
CA PRO A 4 -1.49 2.52 -14.71
C PRO A 4 -2.35 1.49 -13.95
N VAL A 5 -3.66 1.58 -14.14
CA VAL A 5 -4.65 0.65 -13.60
C VAL A 5 -5.56 0.13 -14.72
N PRO A 6 -6.18 -1.06 -14.54
CA PRO A 6 -7.15 -1.58 -15.49
C PRO A 6 -8.35 -0.64 -15.58
N LYS A 7 -8.70 -0.16 -16.77
CA LYS A 7 -9.81 0.79 -16.90
C LYS A 7 -11.12 0.07 -16.64
N PRO A 8 -11.97 0.57 -15.71
CA PRO A 8 -13.28 0.00 -15.51
C PRO A 8 -14.16 0.28 -16.73
N ARG A 9 -14.86 -0.76 -17.20
CA ARG A 9 -15.82 -0.70 -18.30
C ARG A 9 -17.24 -0.66 -17.80
N TYR A 10 -17.59 -1.55 -16.88
CA TYR A 10 -18.92 -1.64 -16.30
C TYR A 10 -18.87 -2.07 -14.84
N LEU A 11 -19.81 -1.57 -14.06
CA LEU A 11 -20.07 -2.03 -12.70
C LEU A 11 -21.53 -2.48 -12.64
N LEU A 12 -21.75 -3.78 -12.42
CA LEU A 12 -23.07 -4.37 -12.30
C LEU A 12 -23.18 -5.04 -10.92
N ASN A 13 -23.92 -4.39 -10.01
CA ASN A 13 -24.00 -4.80 -8.60
C ASN A 13 -22.60 -4.92 -7.97
N ASN A 14 -22.17 -6.15 -7.67
CA ASN A 14 -20.87 -6.49 -7.11
C ASN A 14 -19.88 -7.07 -8.15
N ILE A 15 -20.23 -7.04 -9.44
CA ILE A 15 -19.40 -7.50 -10.55
C ILE A 15 -18.79 -6.28 -11.25
N MET A 16 -17.47 -6.21 -11.28
CA MET A 16 -16.72 -5.20 -12.00
C MET A 16 -16.13 -5.80 -13.27
N ILE A 17 -16.43 -5.20 -14.41
CA ILE A 17 -15.83 -5.52 -15.71
C ILE A 17 -14.79 -4.44 -16.00
N MET A 18 -13.55 -4.85 -16.23
CA MET A 18 -12.42 -3.97 -16.51
C MET A 18 -11.71 -4.40 -17.79
N ASP A 19 -10.77 -3.59 -18.26
CA ASP A 19 -9.85 -3.96 -19.33
C ASP A 19 -9.05 -5.21 -18.96
N PHE A 20 -8.92 -6.12 -19.92
CA PHE A 20 -8.03 -7.27 -19.81
C PHE A 20 -6.57 -6.80 -19.92
N ILE A 21 -5.72 -7.32 -19.04
CA ILE A 21 -4.31 -6.96 -18.98
C ILE A 21 -3.51 -8.09 -19.61
N SER A 22 -3.06 -7.86 -20.84
CA SER A 22 -2.27 -8.82 -21.59
C SER A 22 -0.78 -8.54 -21.46
N ILE A 23 0.05 -9.58 -21.62
CA ILE A 23 1.52 -9.45 -21.61
C ILE A 23 2.02 -8.50 -22.71
N GLU A 24 1.39 -8.60 -23.88
CA GLU A 24 1.65 -7.81 -25.09
C GLU A 24 0.33 -7.26 -25.64
N GLU A 25 0.40 -6.17 -26.39
CA GLU A 25 -0.79 -5.56 -26.99
C GLU A 25 -1.49 -6.54 -27.96
N ASN A 26 -2.81 -6.70 -27.81
CA ASN A 26 -3.65 -7.65 -28.55
C ASN A 26 -3.37 -9.15 -28.29
N SER A 27 -2.60 -9.50 -27.26
CA SER A 27 -2.43 -10.90 -26.83
C SER A 27 -3.60 -11.37 -25.96
N ILE A 28 -3.93 -12.66 -26.05
CA ILE A 28 -4.92 -13.33 -25.17
C ILE A 28 -4.25 -13.84 -23.88
N VAL A 29 -2.91 -13.81 -23.82
CA VAL A 29 -2.14 -14.25 -22.66
C VAL A 29 -2.14 -13.15 -21.60
N PRO A 30 -2.57 -13.43 -20.36
CA PRO A 30 -2.56 -12.44 -19.30
C PRO A 30 -1.12 -12.05 -18.96
N ALA A 31 -0.92 -10.79 -18.58
CA ALA A 31 0.35 -10.36 -18.03
C ALA A 31 0.70 -11.19 -16.77
N PRO A 32 1.97 -11.56 -16.55
CA PRO A 32 2.36 -12.25 -15.34
C PRO A 32 2.36 -11.28 -14.15
N ILE A 33 2.04 -11.81 -12.97
CA ILE A 33 2.18 -11.09 -11.70
C ILE A 33 3.67 -11.05 -11.34
N LEU A 34 4.15 -9.91 -10.82
CA LEU A 34 5.55 -9.69 -10.47
C LEU A 34 6.08 -10.73 -9.47
N SER A 35 5.23 -11.25 -8.58
CA SER A 35 5.55 -12.33 -7.64
C SER A 35 5.87 -13.67 -8.30
N ASP A 36 5.28 -13.93 -9.46
CA ASP A 36 5.36 -15.21 -10.18
C ASP A 36 6.54 -15.21 -11.17
N VAL A 37 7.08 -14.04 -11.48
CA VAL A 37 8.26 -13.87 -12.32
C VAL A 37 9.53 -13.96 -11.48
N LYS A 38 10.52 -14.70 -12.00
CA LYS A 38 11.87 -14.63 -11.45
C LYS A 38 12.48 -13.31 -11.84
N ILE A 39 12.68 -12.42 -10.87
CA ILE A 39 13.26 -11.09 -11.12
C ILE A 39 14.69 -11.20 -11.66
N SER A 40 15.38 -12.32 -11.46
CA SER A 40 16.69 -12.62 -12.10
C SER A 40 16.63 -12.71 -13.62
N ASP A 41 15.45 -12.97 -14.18
CA ASP A 41 15.23 -13.15 -15.61
C ASP A 41 14.80 -11.82 -16.27
N ILE A 42 14.72 -10.74 -15.47
CA ILE A 42 14.41 -9.38 -15.91
C ILE A 42 15.73 -8.64 -16.12
N ASP A 43 15.86 -7.97 -17.27
CA ASP A 43 17.10 -7.27 -17.65
C ASP A 43 17.46 -6.13 -16.67
N ASP A 44 16.47 -5.37 -16.20
CA ASP A 44 16.65 -4.27 -15.26
C ASP A 44 15.65 -4.32 -14.09
N PRO A 45 15.97 -5.11 -13.05
CA PRO A 45 15.10 -5.26 -11.90
C PRO A 45 15.10 -4.04 -10.96
N GLU A 46 16.11 -3.17 -11.06
CA GLU A 46 16.14 -1.91 -10.31
C GLU A 46 15.15 -0.91 -10.90
N ASN A 47 15.15 -0.75 -12.22
CA ASN A 47 14.18 0.10 -12.91
C ASN A 47 12.73 -0.33 -12.63
N LEU A 48 12.49 -1.63 -12.54
CA LEU A 48 11.18 -2.18 -12.18
C LEU A 48 10.73 -1.76 -10.76
N LEU A 49 11.67 -1.75 -9.81
CA LEU A 49 11.41 -1.26 -8.45
C LEU A 49 11.14 0.25 -8.44
N TYR A 50 11.91 1.03 -9.21
CA TYR A 50 11.70 2.47 -9.34
C TYR A 50 10.33 2.79 -9.94
N GLU A 51 9.93 2.07 -10.99
CA GLU A 51 8.60 2.20 -11.59
C GLU A 51 7.49 1.87 -10.59
N ALA A 52 7.63 0.79 -9.82
CA ALA A 52 6.68 0.45 -8.77
C ALA A 52 6.58 1.53 -7.68
N ILE A 53 7.70 2.19 -7.33
CA ILE A 53 7.73 3.30 -6.38
C ILE A 53 7.05 4.54 -6.98
N GLU A 54 7.28 4.82 -8.25
CA GLU A 54 6.64 5.94 -8.96
C GLU A 54 5.12 5.77 -8.98
N ILE A 55 4.63 4.56 -9.24
CA ILE A 55 3.20 4.28 -9.25
C ILE A 55 2.57 4.52 -7.87
N ILE A 56 3.18 4.03 -6.78
CA ILE A 56 2.64 4.27 -5.43
C ILE A 56 2.74 5.75 -5.03
N ALA A 57 3.78 6.46 -5.48
CA ALA A 57 3.90 7.91 -5.30
C ALA A 57 2.78 8.65 -6.03
N GLN A 58 2.45 8.28 -7.28
CA GLN A 58 1.34 8.87 -8.03
C GLN A 58 -0.02 8.56 -7.37
N ILE A 59 -0.24 7.33 -6.89
CA ILE A 59 -1.44 6.95 -6.12
C ILE A 59 -1.60 7.87 -4.90
N PHE A 60 -0.51 8.12 -4.19
CA PHE A 60 -0.52 8.98 -3.02
C PHE A 60 -0.72 10.45 -3.41
N LEU A 61 0.20 11.04 -4.17
CA LEU A 61 0.26 12.47 -4.46
C LEU A 61 -0.87 12.96 -5.36
N GLU A 62 -1.12 12.27 -6.48
CA GLU A 62 -2.14 12.67 -7.45
C GLU A 62 -3.49 12.04 -7.14
N GLY A 63 -3.49 10.77 -6.77
CA GLY A 63 -4.70 10.02 -6.41
C GLY A 63 -5.29 10.45 -5.07
N LYS A 64 -4.49 11.02 -4.15
CA LYS A 64 -4.86 11.33 -2.76
C LYS A 64 -5.42 10.11 -2.03
N MET A 65 -4.87 8.94 -2.37
CA MET A 65 -5.29 7.64 -1.87
C MET A 65 -4.08 6.89 -1.34
N ILE A 66 -4.33 5.98 -0.42
CA ILE A 66 -3.42 4.88 -0.11
C ILE A 66 -3.92 3.62 -0.82
N HIS A 67 -3.01 2.75 -1.22
CA HIS A 67 -3.39 1.45 -1.75
C HIS A 67 -3.81 0.52 -0.61
N GLY A 68 -3.01 0.48 0.47
CA GLY A 68 -3.33 -0.24 1.71
C GLY A 68 -3.01 -1.74 1.68
N ASP A 69 -2.61 -2.28 0.53
CA ASP A 69 -2.10 -3.64 0.36
C ASP A 69 -1.10 -3.71 -0.81
N TYR A 70 -0.33 -2.65 -1.05
CA TYR A 70 0.57 -2.62 -2.21
C TYR A 70 1.73 -3.61 -2.03
N SER A 71 1.89 -4.52 -2.98
CA SER A 71 2.92 -5.55 -2.95
C SER A 71 3.18 -6.10 -4.36
N ASN A 72 4.18 -6.97 -4.49
CA ASN A 72 4.50 -7.63 -5.77
C ASN A 72 3.35 -8.50 -6.30
N ASP A 73 2.44 -8.97 -5.45
CA ASP A 73 1.29 -9.77 -5.88
C ASP A 73 0.21 -8.91 -6.57
N ASN A 74 0.27 -7.58 -6.39
CA ASN A 74 -0.67 -6.61 -6.95
C ASN A 74 -0.10 -5.85 -8.16
N LEU A 75 1.06 -6.26 -8.66
CA LEU A 75 1.73 -5.67 -9.80
C LEU A 75 1.83 -6.67 -10.94
N MET A 76 1.41 -6.25 -12.13
CA MET A 76 1.53 -7.02 -13.36
C MET A 76 2.56 -6.41 -14.28
N ILE A 77 3.36 -7.25 -14.94
CA ILE A 77 4.37 -6.81 -15.90
C ILE A 77 3.80 -6.88 -17.32
N THR A 78 3.78 -5.75 -18.02
CA THR A 78 3.42 -5.67 -19.43
C THR A 78 4.60 -5.17 -20.25
N GLU A 79 4.53 -5.30 -21.58
CA GLU A 79 5.49 -4.67 -22.50
C GLU A 79 5.62 -3.15 -22.31
N LYS A 80 4.56 -2.49 -21.82
CA LYS A 80 4.53 -1.03 -21.60
C LYS A 80 4.95 -0.61 -20.20
N GLY A 81 5.31 -1.55 -19.34
CA GLY A 81 5.65 -1.32 -17.93
C GLY A 81 4.70 -2.01 -16.95
N LEU A 82 4.74 -1.56 -15.70
CA LEU A 82 3.94 -2.09 -14.60
C LEU A 82 2.53 -1.55 -14.58
N ILE A 83 1.57 -2.44 -14.31
CA ILE A 83 0.17 -2.11 -14.04
C ILE A 83 -0.17 -2.53 -12.62
N THR A 84 -0.78 -1.62 -11.86
CA THR A 84 -1.27 -1.88 -10.51
C THR A 84 -2.69 -2.42 -10.54
N MET A 85 -2.90 -3.52 -9.84
CA MET A 85 -4.20 -4.16 -9.65
C MET A 85 -4.74 -3.95 -8.24
N ASP A 86 -5.98 -4.40 -8.03
CA ASP A 86 -6.64 -4.48 -6.72
C ASP A 86 -6.66 -3.18 -5.90
N VAL A 87 -6.99 -2.08 -6.57
CA VAL A 87 -7.29 -0.80 -5.91
C VAL A 87 -8.64 -0.80 -5.17
N SER A 88 -9.26 -1.97 -4.98
CA SER A 88 -10.58 -2.12 -4.34
C SER A 88 -10.56 -1.74 -2.86
N GLN A 89 -9.42 -1.97 -2.20
CA GLN A 89 -9.17 -1.63 -0.80
C GLN A 89 -8.59 -0.23 -0.62
N SER A 90 -8.37 0.51 -1.71
CA SER A 90 -7.73 1.82 -1.64
C SER A 90 -8.58 2.83 -0.87
N VAL A 91 -7.90 3.67 -0.09
CA VAL A 91 -8.53 4.56 0.87
C VAL A 91 -8.14 6.00 0.62
N LEU A 92 -9.14 6.88 0.42
CA LEU A 92 -8.92 8.32 0.31
C LEU A 92 -8.45 8.91 1.64
N TYR A 93 -7.45 9.79 1.57
CA TYR A 93 -6.96 10.54 2.73
C TYR A 93 -7.17 12.06 2.57
N ASN A 94 -7.29 12.77 3.68
CA ASN A 94 -7.36 14.23 3.71
C ASN A 94 -6.80 14.80 5.03
N GLN A 95 -6.67 16.13 5.09
CA GLN A 95 -6.25 16.90 6.26
C GLN A 95 -7.25 16.82 7.43
N LYS A 96 -8.55 16.63 7.16
CA LYS A 96 -9.64 16.81 8.13
C LYS A 96 -10.51 15.56 8.27
N THR A 97 -10.45 14.93 9.43
CA THR A 97 -11.34 13.84 9.87
C THR A 97 -12.54 14.47 10.58
N PHE A 98 -13.49 15.05 9.83
CA PHE A 98 -14.72 15.61 10.41
C PHE A 98 -15.94 14.84 9.89
N ILE A 99 -16.96 14.79 10.75
CA ILE A 99 -18.01 13.76 10.90
C ILE A 99 -18.97 13.63 9.70
N ASP A 100 -18.97 14.60 8.78
CA ASP A 100 -20.01 14.74 7.77
C ASP A 100 -19.51 14.54 6.32
N THR A 101 -18.23 14.21 6.15
CA THR A 101 -17.64 13.86 4.84
C THR A 101 -17.18 12.40 4.90
N PRO A 102 -17.30 11.59 3.83
CA PRO A 102 -16.71 10.25 3.80
C PRO A 102 -15.18 10.35 3.65
N THR A 103 -14.51 11.05 4.57
CA THR A 103 -13.07 10.96 4.76
C THR A 103 -12.79 9.63 5.44
N ARG A 104 -12.13 8.71 4.75
CA ARG A 104 -11.88 7.38 5.32
C ARG A 104 -10.69 7.40 6.30
N ILE A 105 -9.59 8.12 6.01
CA ILE A 105 -8.39 8.17 6.87
C ILE A 105 -7.75 9.58 6.87
N ARG A 106 -7.08 9.95 7.96
CA ARG A 106 -6.33 11.21 8.12
C ARG A 106 -4.93 11.10 7.52
N ILE A 107 -4.36 12.19 6.99
CA ILE A 107 -3.09 12.15 6.27
C ILE A 107 -1.90 11.61 7.09
N ASP A 108 -1.82 11.89 8.39
CA ASP A 108 -0.79 11.31 9.28
C ASP A 108 -0.84 9.78 9.30
N ARG A 109 -2.05 9.21 9.35
CA ARG A 109 -2.25 7.76 9.27
C ARG A 109 -2.03 7.24 7.86
N ALA A 110 -2.37 8.02 6.84
CA ALA A 110 -2.10 7.66 5.46
C ALA A 110 -0.59 7.50 5.19
N VAL A 111 0.25 8.32 5.83
CA VAL A 111 1.71 8.17 5.77
C VAL A 111 2.18 6.84 6.38
N ASP A 112 1.58 6.40 7.49
CA ASP A 112 1.90 5.09 8.08
C ASP A 112 1.57 3.94 7.11
N TYR A 113 0.43 4.03 6.41
CA TYR A 113 0.04 3.04 5.40
C TYR A 113 0.93 3.09 4.16
N LEU A 114 1.30 4.27 3.68
CA LEU A 114 2.25 4.44 2.59
C LEU A 114 3.59 3.79 2.93
N LEU A 115 4.10 3.98 4.15
CA LEU A 115 5.32 3.33 4.59
C LEU A 115 5.17 1.81 4.61
N ALA A 116 4.04 1.29 5.06
CA ALA A 116 3.77 -0.14 5.05
C ALA A 116 3.73 -0.72 3.63
N ASP A 117 3.11 -0.02 2.69
CA ASP A 117 3.05 -0.34 1.25
C ASP A 117 4.47 -0.40 0.65
N ILE A 118 5.32 0.61 0.90
CA ILE A 118 6.72 0.61 0.41
C ILE A 118 7.53 -0.52 1.04
N ILE A 119 7.33 -0.82 2.32
CA ILE A 119 8.00 -1.94 2.99
C ILE A 119 7.56 -3.28 2.37
N ASN A 120 6.27 -3.44 2.05
CA ASN A 120 5.74 -4.66 1.45
C ASN A 120 6.27 -4.86 0.03
N LEU A 121 6.37 -3.79 -0.76
CA LEU A 121 7.05 -3.81 -2.06
C LEU A 121 8.51 -4.27 -1.91
N ASN A 122 9.28 -3.60 -1.04
CA ASN A 122 10.70 -3.89 -0.83
C ASN A 122 10.97 -5.35 -0.41
N LYS A 123 10.02 -5.98 0.32
CA LYS A 123 10.12 -7.40 0.70
C LYS A 123 10.24 -8.34 -0.49
N GLY A 124 9.56 -8.03 -1.59
CA GLY A 124 9.60 -8.85 -2.80
C GLY A 124 10.97 -8.82 -3.49
N PHE A 125 11.71 -7.72 -3.34
CA PHE A 125 13.01 -7.50 -3.97
C PHE A 125 14.20 -7.99 -3.13
N TYR A 126 14.04 -8.19 -1.81
CA TYR A 126 15.12 -8.70 -0.94
C TYR A 126 15.73 -10.02 -1.42
N LYS A 127 14.91 -10.90 -2.02
CA LYS A 127 15.38 -12.19 -2.58
C LYS A 127 16.46 -12.01 -3.67
N TYR A 128 16.46 -10.84 -4.32
CA TYR A 128 17.31 -10.50 -5.44
C TYR A 128 18.45 -9.54 -5.06
N ARG A 129 18.66 -9.30 -3.76
CA ARG A 129 19.67 -8.37 -3.21
C ARG A 129 19.49 -6.91 -3.64
N ILE A 130 18.31 -6.57 -4.13
CA ILE A 130 17.91 -5.19 -4.41
C ILE A 130 17.13 -4.71 -3.19
N SER A 131 17.53 -3.58 -2.64
CA SER A 131 16.87 -3.00 -1.48
C SER A 131 16.98 -1.49 -1.49
N ILE A 132 15.88 -0.84 -1.13
CA ILE A 132 15.80 0.60 -0.92
C ILE A 132 15.59 0.93 0.56
N ASP A 133 15.96 2.13 0.98
CA ASP A 133 15.50 2.65 2.27
C ASP A 133 14.05 3.13 2.14
N SER A 134 13.11 2.30 2.63
CA SER A 134 11.69 2.60 2.59
C SER A 134 11.32 3.91 3.32
N LYS A 135 12.09 4.31 4.34
CA LYS A 135 11.84 5.57 5.06
C LYS A 135 12.29 6.77 4.25
N GLU A 136 13.43 6.66 3.58
CA GLU A 136 13.93 7.72 2.70
C GLU A 136 12.96 7.95 1.53
N VAL A 137 12.51 6.87 0.88
CA VAL A 137 11.52 6.96 -0.20
C VAL A 137 10.23 7.61 0.28
N CYS A 138 9.69 7.17 1.43
CA CYS A 138 8.50 7.77 2.02
C CYS A 138 8.70 9.27 2.31
N HIS A 139 9.86 9.64 2.87
CA HIS A 139 10.19 11.03 3.16
C HIS A 139 10.28 11.89 1.89
N ASN A 140 10.84 11.36 0.81
CA ASN A 140 10.92 12.05 -0.48
C ASN A 140 9.53 12.28 -1.08
N ILE A 141 8.64 11.27 -1.03
CA ILE A 141 7.23 11.43 -1.44
C ILE A 141 6.53 12.51 -0.59
N ILE A 142 6.74 12.52 0.73
CA ILE A 142 6.14 13.52 1.63
C ILE A 142 6.60 14.95 1.27
N LYS A 143 7.85 15.15 0.85
CA LYS A 143 8.37 16.47 0.42
C LYS A 143 7.65 17.02 -0.82
N GLU A 144 7.05 16.16 -1.64
CA GLU A 144 6.30 16.57 -2.81
C GLU A 144 4.84 16.95 -2.49
N LEU A 145 4.37 16.68 -1.27
CA LEU A 145 3.03 17.09 -0.85
C LEU A 145 2.89 18.63 -0.85
N PRO A 146 1.67 19.15 -1.05
CA PRO A 146 1.38 20.57 -0.84
C PRO A 146 1.86 21.08 0.53
N LYS A 147 2.48 22.27 0.59
CA LYS A 147 3.02 22.88 1.83
C LYS A 147 2.05 22.87 3.02
N LYS A 148 0.74 23.02 2.76
CA LYS A 148 -0.32 22.98 3.77
C LYS A 148 -0.39 21.62 4.50
N LEU A 149 -0.16 20.53 3.76
CA LEU A 149 -0.17 19.16 4.28
C LEU A 149 1.14 18.83 4.98
N GLN A 150 2.27 19.31 4.46
CA GLN A 150 3.58 19.19 5.14
C GLN A 150 3.53 19.84 6.52
N LYS A 151 3.07 21.10 6.59
CA LYS A 151 2.90 21.81 7.85
C LYS A 151 1.98 21.08 8.83
N PHE A 152 0.90 20.48 8.32
CA PHE A 152 0.00 19.68 9.15
C PHE A 152 0.67 18.44 9.72
N LEU A 153 1.51 17.75 8.94
CA LEU A 153 2.25 16.58 9.41
C LEU A 153 3.23 16.98 10.53
N GLU A 154 3.98 18.06 10.36
CA GLU A 154 4.87 18.62 11.37
C GLU A 154 4.12 19.01 12.66
N GLU A 155 2.98 19.70 12.52
CA GLU A 155 2.11 20.05 13.65
C GLU A 155 1.53 18.79 14.33
N SER A 156 1.18 17.75 13.56
CA SER A 156 0.60 16.52 14.09
C SER A 156 1.61 15.66 14.86
N GLU A 157 2.90 15.66 14.49
CA GLU A 157 3.95 14.97 15.25
C GLU A 157 4.15 15.59 16.64
N SER A 158 3.93 16.91 16.77
CA SER A 158 4.01 17.62 18.05
C SER A 158 2.84 17.31 18.99
N ILE A 159 1.72 16.85 18.44
CA ILE A 159 0.55 16.40 19.20
C ILE A 159 0.72 14.89 19.40
N LEU A 160 1.24 14.48 20.56
CA LEU A 160 1.31 13.06 20.91
C LEU A 160 -0.04 12.39 20.61
N PRO A 161 -0.08 11.34 19.76
CA PRO A 161 -1.34 10.71 19.43
C PRO A 161 -1.97 10.18 20.72
N ILE A 162 -3.29 10.35 20.89
CA ILE A 162 -4.03 9.82 22.05
C ILE A 162 -3.75 8.32 22.22
N SER A 163 -3.41 7.59 21.15
CA SER A 163 -2.98 6.18 21.23
C SER A 163 -1.68 5.93 22.00
N ARG A 164 -0.81 6.94 22.18
CA ARG A 164 0.34 6.89 23.11
C ARG A 164 -0.03 7.30 24.53
N TYR A 165 -1.09 8.07 24.71
CA TYR A 165 -1.66 8.39 26.01
C TYR A 165 -2.65 7.30 26.40
N ILE A 166 -2.15 6.12 26.81
CA ILE A 166 -2.98 5.11 27.47
C ILE A 166 -2.95 5.42 28.96
N PRO A 167 -4.04 5.89 29.59
CA PRO A 167 -4.07 6.05 31.03
C PRO A 167 -3.74 4.71 31.69
N GLU A 168 -2.90 4.69 32.72
CA GLU A 168 -2.36 3.46 33.34
C GLU A 168 -3.43 2.39 33.63
N ARG A 169 -4.64 2.83 34.00
CA ARG A 169 -5.82 1.97 34.23
C ARG A 169 -6.21 1.05 33.06
N TYR A 170 -5.73 1.33 31.84
CA TYR A 170 -6.02 0.54 30.64
C TYR A 170 -4.87 -0.39 30.22
N HIS A 171 -3.67 -0.25 30.79
CA HIS A 171 -2.54 -1.13 30.45
C HIS A 171 -2.79 -2.60 30.82
N SER A 172 -3.44 -2.84 31.96
CA SER A 172 -3.80 -4.19 32.41
C SER A 172 -4.79 -4.89 31.47
N LYS A 173 -5.78 -4.14 30.96
CA LYS A 173 -6.76 -4.66 29.99
C LYS A 173 -6.15 -4.89 28.60
N GLU A 174 -5.21 -4.06 28.17
CA GLU A 174 -4.49 -4.25 26.89
C GLU A 174 -3.58 -5.48 26.94
N MET A 175 -2.85 -5.68 28.04
CA MET A 175 -2.00 -6.87 28.23
C MET A 175 -2.83 -8.16 28.21
N GLN A 176 -4.02 -8.16 28.83
CA GLN A 176 -4.98 -9.26 28.73
C GLN A 176 -5.46 -9.49 27.28
N ARG A 177 -5.87 -8.43 26.57
CA ARG A 177 -6.33 -8.53 25.18
C ARG A 177 -5.25 -9.04 24.23
N ARG A 178 -4.01 -8.54 24.36
CA ARG A 178 -2.86 -9.02 23.57
C ARG A 178 -2.52 -10.46 23.88
N GLY A 179 -2.52 -10.85 25.17
CA GLY A 179 -2.31 -12.24 25.60
C GLY A 179 -3.38 -13.20 25.07
N GLU A 180 -4.65 -12.80 25.06
CA GLU A 180 -5.74 -13.58 24.47
C GLU A 180 -5.62 -13.69 22.95
N PHE A 181 -5.19 -12.63 22.26
CA PHE A 181 -4.95 -12.63 20.82
C PHE A 181 -3.81 -13.59 20.44
N GLN A 182 -2.67 -13.54 21.15
CA GLN A 182 -1.57 -14.49 20.97
C GLN A 182 -1.99 -15.95 21.23
N ARG A 183 -2.85 -16.19 22.23
CA ARG A 183 -3.39 -17.53 22.51
C ARG A 183 -4.30 -18.03 21.38
N ARG A 184 -5.09 -17.14 20.76
CA ARG A 184 -5.97 -17.48 19.63
C ARG A 184 -5.18 -17.75 18.34
N THR A 185 -4.16 -16.97 18.05
CA THR A 185 -3.29 -17.18 16.88
C THR A 185 -2.48 -18.47 17.02
N ASN A 186 -1.91 -18.74 18.20
CA ASN A 186 -1.18 -19.98 18.46
C ASN A 186 -2.07 -21.23 18.41
N LYS A 187 -3.32 -21.16 18.91
CA LYS A 187 -4.29 -22.26 18.76
C LYS A 187 -4.64 -22.55 17.29
N ARG A 188 -4.76 -21.52 16.44
CA ARG A 188 -4.97 -21.70 15.00
C ARG A 188 -3.74 -22.30 14.31
N TYR A 189 -2.54 -21.92 14.74
CA TYR A 189 -1.30 -22.45 14.18
C TYR A 189 -1.09 -23.94 14.52
N GLN A 190 -1.44 -24.36 15.74
CA GLN A 190 -1.36 -25.78 16.13
C GLN A 190 -2.43 -26.65 15.45
N LYS A 191 -3.64 -26.13 15.19
CA LYS A 191 -4.69 -26.87 14.46
C LYS A 191 -4.42 -27.08 12.96
N LYS A 192 -3.48 -26.34 12.35
CA LYS A 192 -3.06 -26.53 10.95
C LYS A 192 -1.92 -27.54 10.78
N LYS A 193 -1.33 -28.01 11.89
CA LYS A 193 -0.21 -28.99 11.90
C LYS A 193 -0.60 -30.39 12.39
N SER A 194 -1.87 -30.60 12.75
CA SER A 194 -2.47 -31.90 13.10
C SER A 194 -3.36 -32.37 11.97
#